data_AF-A0A2G5XN67-F1
#
_entry.id   AF-A0A2G5XN67-F1
#
_cell.length_a   1.000
_cell.length_b   1.000
_cell.length_c   1.000
_cell.angle_alpha   90.00
_cell.angle_beta   90.00
_cell.angle_gamma   90.00
#
_symmetry.space_group_name_H-M   'P 1'
#
loop_
_entity.id
_entity.type
_entity.pdbx_description
1 polymer ?
#
loop_
_entity_poly.entity_id
_entity_poly.type
_entity_poly.pdbx_seq_one_letter_code
_entity_poly.pdbx_strand_id
1 'polypeptide(L)'
;MRKRMLLLPVFLLLTACSFNPSSQNTIIDWVDFVKWNDTTYGANYEINELEKDWETVGEVGEVQYMLNGHADANHQSKNGDAAYLSKGTKLFAMKGYDPAFRIIADGKVYEVTESDTAETVGDFLDIRGKVQRVILQSEQDLSFIGEFSDEHAERLIAELLIMPYEPDKRATEGERVFFGMELVDGTMTRSVYWPETGYVHYGGVASQTIKDIFEAEMKEYDY
;
A
#
# COMPACT_ATOMS: atom_id res chain seq x y z
N MET A 1 73.61 45.58 -1.89
CA MET A 1 73.28 44.92 -0.61
C MET A 1 71.81 44.52 -0.63
N ARG A 2 71.54 43.26 -0.24
CA ARG A 2 70.26 42.52 -0.17
C ARG A 2 68.98 43.34 0.06
N LYS A 3 67.94 43.05 -0.74
CA LYS A 3 66.56 42.68 -0.33
C LYS A 3 65.73 42.39 -1.60
N ARG A 4 65.21 41.15 -1.75
CA ARG A 4 63.78 40.77 -1.62
C ARG A 4 62.95 41.24 -2.83
N MET A 5 62.09 40.47 -3.47
CA MET A 5 61.51 39.16 -3.23
C MET A 5 60.75 38.85 -4.53
N LEU A 6 60.88 37.62 -5.04
CA LEU A 6 60.07 37.11 -6.14
C LEU A 6 58.59 37.24 -5.75
N LEU A 7 57.81 38.07 -6.46
CA LEU A 7 56.37 38.18 -6.26
C LEU A 7 55.69 37.03 -7.03
N LEU A 8 55.36 36.02 -6.24
CA LEU A 8 54.62 34.80 -6.53
C LEU A 8 53.22 35.13 -7.09
N PRO A 9 52.81 34.67 -8.28
CA PRO A 9 51.41 34.71 -8.69
C PRO A 9 50.72 33.44 -8.15
N VAL A 10 50.47 33.39 -6.84
CA VAL A 10 49.66 32.34 -6.20
C VAL A 10 48.58 33.05 -5.39
N PHE A 11 47.57 33.57 -6.10
CA PHE A 11 46.35 34.08 -5.47
C PHE A 11 45.09 33.90 -6.33
N LEU A 12 45.11 32.96 -7.29
CA LEU A 12 43.97 32.70 -8.20
C LEU A 12 43.37 31.29 -8.07
N LEU A 13 43.48 30.64 -6.91
CA LEU A 13 42.93 29.28 -6.69
C LEU A 13 42.09 29.12 -5.41
N LEU A 14 41.38 30.16 -4.96
CA LEU A 14 40.48 30.05 -3.79
C LEU A 14 39.10 30.66 -4.02
N THR A 15 38.50 30.41 -5.18
CA THR A 15 37.04 30.43 -5.33
C THR A 15 36.55 29.04 -5.70
N ALA A 16 36.89 28.05 -4.87
CA ALA A 16 36.07 26.85 -4.77
C ALA A 16 34.81 27.31 -4.03
N CYS A 17 33.74 27.52 -4.80
CA CYS A 17 32.42 27.76 -4.25
C CYS A 17 32.15 26.68 -3.20
N SER A 18 31.90 27.09 -1.97
CA SER A 18 31.18 26.27 -1.00
C SER A 18 29.78 26.06 -1.57
N PHE A 19 29.63 25.06 -2.44
CA PHE A 19 28.34 24.43 -2.69
C PHE A 19 27.96 23.76 -1.37
N ASN A 20 27.39 24.54 -0.46
CA ASN A 20 26.42 23.98 0.45
C ASN A 20 25.19 23.76 -0.44
N PRO A 21 24.85 22.52 -0.83
CA PRO A 21 23.47 22.28 -1.19
C PRO A 21 22.71 22.64 0.08
N SER A 22 22.15 23.86 0.10
CA SER A 22 21.04 24.17 0.98
C SER A 22 20.14 22.95 0.91
N SER A 23 19.93 22.28 2.04
CA SER A 23 18.92 21.24 2.17
C SER A 23 17.65 21.88 1.62
N GLN A 24 17.31 21.58 0.37
CA GLN A 24 16.04 21.95 -0.17
C GLN A 24 15.08 21.19 0.74
N ASN A 25 14.46 21.92 1.65
CA ASN A 25 13.39 21.42 2.49
C ASN A 25 12.21 21.20 1.55
N THR A 26 12.32 20.17 0.72
CA THR A 26 11.22 19.67 -0.09
C THR A 26 10.24 19.09 0.90
N ILE A 27 9.08 19.72 1.00
CA ILE A 27 7.95 19.13 1.71
C ILE A 27 7.49 17.98 0.82
N ILE A 28 7.70 16.75 1.31
CA ILE A 28 7.25 15.54 0.63
C ILE A 28 5.85 15.25 1.15
N ASP A 29 4.90 15.19 0.21
CA ASP A 29 3.57 14.68 0.49
C ASP A 29 3.62 13.15 0.38
N TRP A 30 3.59 12.49 1.53
CA TRP A 30 3.67 11.04 1.63
C TRP A 30 2.28 10.42 1.45
N VAL A 31 2.22 9.22 0.88
CA VAL A 31 1.06 8.34 1.10
C VAL A 31 0.98 8.03 2.60
N ASP A 32 -0.20 8.05 3.22
CA ASP A 32 -0.35 7.70 4.63
C ASP A 32 -0.12 6.19 4.81
N PHE A 33 1.06 5.80 5.28
CA PHE A 33 1.45 4.41 5.46
C PHE A 33 2.19 4.16 6.78
N VAL A 34 2.24 2.89 7.19
CA VAL A 34 3.09 2.34 8.26
C VAL A 34 3.85 1.14 7.71
N LYS A 35 5.15 1.03 7.97
CA LYS A 35 5.92 -0.19 7.68
C LYS A 35 6.22 -0.93 8.98
N TRP A 36 5.73 -2.16 9.11
CA TRP A 36 5.90 -3.00 10.28
C TRP A 36 5.96 -4.46 9.87
N ASN A 37 6.84 -5.23 10.54
CA ASN A 37 7.00 -6.67 10.28
C ASN A 37 7.16 -7.02 8.78
N ASP A 38 8.03 -6.26 8.11
CA ASP A 38 8.35 -6.42 6.69
C ASP A 38 7.12 -6.28 5.78
N THR A 39 6.10 -5.58 6.25
CA THR A 39 4.83 -5.31 5.55
C THR A 39 4.56 -3.81 5.54
N THR A 40 4.19 -3.28 4.39
CA THR A 40 3.73 -1.90 4.23
C THR A 40 2.21 -1.89 4.28
N TYR A 41 1.66 -1.07 5.18
CA TYR A 41 0.22 -0.87 5.33
C TYR A 41 -0.14 0.56 4.95
N GLY A 42 -1.09 0.73 4.03
CA GLY A 42 -1.67 2.01 3.68
C GLY A 42 -2.91 2.32 4.52
N ALA A 43 -3.13 3.58 4.86
CA ALA A 43 -4.36 4.00 5.51
C ALA A 43 -5.56 3.70 4.59
N ASN A 44 -6.54 2.95 5.09
CA ASN A 44 -7.76 2.66 4.32
C ASN A 44 -8.76 3.81 4.51
N TYR A 45 -8.81 4.74 3.55
CA TYR A 45 -9.61 5.96 3.67
C TYR A 45 -11.10 5.69 3.90
N GLU A 46 -11.71 4.75 3.17
CA GLU A 46 -13.14 4.44 3.28
C GLU A 46 -13.51 3.84 4.63
N ILE A 47 -12.68 2.91 5.14
CA ILE A 47 -12.89 2.34 6.47
C ILE A 47 -12.76 3.43 7.55
N ASN A 48 -11.83 4.36 7.36
CA ASN A 48 -11.58 5.45 8.31
C ASN A 48 -12.69 6.52 8.28
N GLU A 49 -13.38 6.71 7.16
CA GLU A 49 -14.57 7.57 7.07
C GLU A 49 -15.80 7.02 7.81
N LEU A 50 -15.82 5.73 8.16
CA LEU A 50 -16.89 5.16 8.98
C LEU A 50 -16.87 5.68 10.43
N GLU A 51 -15.78 6.33 10.85
CA GLU A 51 -15.58 6.88 12.20
C GLU A 51 -15.96 5.90 13.33
N LYS A 52 -15.74 4.61 13.08
CA LYS A 52 -16.08 3.52 14.00
C LYS A 52 -14.93 3.26 14.96
N ASP A 53 -15.26 3.00 16.23
CA ASP A 53 -14.30 2.50 17.20
C ASP A 53 -14.06 1.00 16.96
N TRP A 54 -12.92 0.68 16.36
CA TRP A 54 -12.56 -0.69 16.02
C TRP A 54 -11.93 -1.39 17.22
N GLU A 55 -12.45 -2.55 17.57
CA GLU A 55 -11.90 -3.35 18.67
C GLU A 55 -10.48 -3.87 18.35
N THR A 56 -9.59 -3.83 19.34
CA THR A 56 -8.21 -4.30 19.24
C THR A 56 -7.96 -5.54 20.13
N VAL A 57 -6.99 -6.38 19.78
CA VAL A 57 -6.68 -7.64 20.54
C VAL A 57 -5.26 -7.68 21.10
N GLY A 58 -4.52 -6.58 21.00
CA GLY A 58 -3.18 -6.47 21.58
C GLY A 58 -2.26 -5.56 20.77
N GLU A 59 -1.23 -5.06 21.44
CA GLU A 59 -0.15 -4.31 20.79
C GLU A 59 0.73 -5.26 19.98
N VAL A 60 0.98 -4.92 18.72
CA VAL A 60 1.85 -5.68 17.81
C VAL A 60 3.16 -4.94 17.49
N GLY A 61 3.19 -3.63 17.74
CA GLY A 61 4.37 -2.82 17.50
C GLY A 61 4.21 -1.37 17.92
N GLU A 62 5.21 -0.57 17.54
CA GLU A 62 5.27 0.85 17.85
C GLU A 62 6.03 1.59 16.75
N VAL A 63 5.52 2.75 16.34
CA VAL A 63 6.19 3.67 15.42
C VAL A 63 7.49 4.18 16.05
N GLN A 64 8.60 3.97 15.34
CA GLN A 64 9.94 4.38 15.74
C GLN A 64 10.39 5.68 15.06
N TYR A 65 9.81 6.01 13.90
CA TYR A 65 10.20 7.17 13.11
C TYR A 65 9.04 7.69 12.25
N MET A 66 8.80 9.01 12.31
CA MET A 66 7.83 9.69 11.47
C MET A 66 8.56 10.31 10.27
N LEU A 67 8.13 10.01 9.05
CA LEU A 67 8.79 10.51 7.83
C LEU A 67 8.44 11.97 7.56
N ASN A 68 7.18 12.36 7.75
CA ASN A 68 6.74 13.72 7.46
C ASN A 68 7.57 14.75 8.22
N GLY A 69 8.17 15.70 7.48
CA GLY A 69 9.05 16.73 8.04
C GLY A 69 10.42 16.26 8.54
N HIS A 70 10.76 14.97 8.43
CA HIS A 70 12.02 14.42 8.95
C HIS A 70 12.82 13.61 7.92
N ALA A 71 12.15 12.93 6.99
CA ALA A 71 12.78 12.15 5.92
C ALA A 71 12.96 12.96 4.63
N ASP A 72 14.00 12.63 3.87
CA ASP A 72 14.21 13.15 2.52
C ASP A 72 13.65 12.17 1.46
N ALA A 73 13.69 12.60 0.18
CA ALA A 73 13.11 11.85 -0.93
C ALA A 73 13.87 10.55 -1.27
N ASN A 74 15.06 10.35 -0.72
CA ASN A 74 15.86 9.13 -0.91
C ASN A 74 15.70 8.15 0.26
N HIS A 75 14.87 8.48 1.26
CA HIS A 75 14.63 7.60 2.39
C HIS A 75 14.00 6.28 1.95
N GLN A 76 14.61 5.17 2.37
CA GLN A 76 14.06 3.84 2.16
C GLN A 76 13.30 3.42 3.42
N SER A 77 12.00 3.23 3.28
CA SER A 77 11.12 2.84 4.38
C SER A 77 11.55 1.51 4.99
N LYS A 78 11.53 1.42 6.32
CA LYS A 78 11.88 0.23 7.10
C LYS A 78 10.90 0.02 8.26
N ASN A 79 10.97 -1.14 8.92
CA ASN A 79 10.11 -1.44 10.06
C ASN A 79 10.21 -0.36 11.16
N GLY A 80 9.04 0.09 11.63
CA GLY A 80 8.89 1.19 12.58
C GLY A 80 8.73 2.57 11.94
N ASP A 81 8.82 2.68 10.61
CA ASP A 81 8.53 3.93 9.92
C ASP A 81 7.02 4.14 9.75
N ALA A 82 6.58 5.38 9.88
CA ALA A 82 5.25 5.81 9.49
C ALA A 82 5.31 7.15 8.78
N ALA A 83 4.44 7.36 7.79
CA ALA A 83 4.36 8.62 7.05
C ALA A 83 4.02 9.79 7.99
N TYR A 84 2.94 9.65 8.75
CA TYR A 84 2.36 10.74 9.53
C TYR A 84 2.17 10.45 11.02
N LEU A 85 2.30 9.19 11.45
CA LEU A 85 2.16 8.83 12.86
C LEU A 85 3.41 9.23 13.64
N SER A 86 3.20 9.81 14.82
CA SER A 86 4.30 10.22 15.70
C SER A 86 5.06 9.02 16.25
N LYS A 87 6.35 9.22 16.53
CA LYS A 87 7.16 8.24 17.27
C LYS A 87 6.48 7.91 18.61
N GLY A 88 6.40 6.63 18.95
CA GLY A 88 5.74 6.14 20.15
C GLY A 88 4.26 5.76 19.94
N THR A 89 3.67 6.06 18.78
CA THR A 89 2.32 5.59 18.45
C THR A 89 2.30 4.07 18.42
N LYS A 90 1.39 3.47 19.19
CA LYS A 90 1.21 2.02 19.27
C LYS A 90 0.45 1.48 18.07
N LEU A 91 0.86 0.30 17.61
CA LEU A 91 0.20 -0.46 16.56
C LEU A 91 -0.52 -1.64 17.21
N PHE A 92 -1.77 -1.87 16.82
CA PHE A 92 -2.62 -2.90 17.41
C PHE A 92 -3.15 -3.86 16.35
N ALA A 93 -3.31 -5.13 16.71
CA ALA A 93 -4.08 -6.07 15.90
C ALA A 93 -5.57 -5.72 15.96
N MET A 94 -6.22 -5.68 14.81
CA MET A 94 -7.67 -5.52 14.71
C MET A 94 -8.38 -6.83 15.06
N LYS A 95 -9.42 -6.76 15.90
CA LYS A 95 -10.16 -7.94 16.32
C LYS A 95 -10.83 -8.62 15.12
N GLY A 96 -10.59 -9.92 14.99
CA GLY A 96 -11.16 -10.75 13.92
C GLY A 96 -10.26 -10.90 12.69
N TYR A 97 -9.10 -10.25 12.67
CA TYR A 97 -8.15 -10.32 11.56
C TYR A 97 -6.72 -10.61 12.02
N ASP A 98 -5.97 -11.27 11.16
CA ASP A 98 -4.52 -11.39 11.26
C ASP A 98 -3.87 -10.02 11.05
N PRO A 99 -2.89 -9.61 11.89
CA PRO A 99 -2.17 -8.35 11.69
C PRO A 99 -1.39 -8.28 10.39
N ALA A 100 -1.13 -9.39 9.68
CA ALA A 100 -0.60 -9.37 8.32
C ALA A 100 -1.55 -8.68 7.33
N PHE A 101 -2.86 -8.70 7.60
CA PHE A 101 -3.87 -8.04 6.76
C PHE A 101 -4.10 -6.59 7.16
N ARG A 102 -4.46 -6.37 8.43
CA ARG A 102 -4.86 -5.04 8.93
C ARG A 102 -4.37 -4.80 10.35
N ILE A 103 -3.93 -3.59 10.59
CA ILE A 103 -3.56 -3.08 11.91
C ILE A 103 -4.30 -1.77 12.20
N ILE A 104 -4.39 -1.42 13.47
CA ILE A 104 -4.95 -0.16 13.94
C ILE A 104 -3.86 0.68 14.57
N ALA A 105 -3.82 1.96 14.22
CA ALA A 105 -2.94 2.93 14.85
C ALA A 105 -3.63 4.30 14.90
N ASP A 106 -3.61 4.94 16.07
CA ASP A 106 -4.26 6.24 16.30
C ASP A 106 -5.74 6.28 15.84
N GLY A 107 -6.47 5.21 16.12
CA GLY A 107 -7.89 5.05 15.75
C GLY A 107 -8.14 4.78 14.26
N LYS A 108 -7.11 4.78 13.41
CA LYS A 108 -7.22 4.48 11.98
C LYS A 108 -6.90 3.02 11.68
N VAL A 109 -7.60 2.46 10.70
CA VAL A 109 -7.29 1.19 10.08
C VAL A 109 -6.28 1.40 8.95
N TYR A 110 -5.22 0.60 9.01
CA TYR A 110 -4.21 0.46 7.98
C TYR A 110 -4.29 -0.97 7.42
N GLU A 111 -4.30 -1.09 6.10
CA GLU A 111 -4.42 -2.36 5.38
C GLU A 111 -3.16 -2.59 4.55
N VAL A 112 -2.73 -3.85 4.48
CA VAL A 112 -1.56 -4.26 3.71
C VAL A 112 -1.67 -3.83 2.26
N THR A 113 -0.61 -3.21 1.77
CA THR A 113 -0.43 -2.87 0.36
C THR A 113 0.72 -3.65 -0.27
N GLU A 114 1.71 -4.04 0.54
CA GLU A 114 2.90 -4.77 0.09
C GLU A 114 3.48 -5.59 1.25
N SER A 115 3.99 -6.78 0.95
CA SER A 115 4.70 -7.65 1.91
C SER A 115 6.05 -8.03 1.34
N ASP A 116 7.12 -7.97 2.13
CA ASP A 116 8.45 -8.39 1.67
C ASP A 116 8.67 -9.91 1.86
N THR A 117 7.72 -10.61 2.49
CA THR A 117 7.89 -12.01 2.94
C THR A 117 6.81 -12.97 2.47
N ALA A 118 5.70 -12.48 1.90
CA ALA A 118 4.61 -13.32 1.43
C ALA A 118 5.02 -14.17 0.21
N GLU A 119 4.56 -15.41 0.17
CA GLU A 119 4.69 -16.30 -0.99
C GLU A 119 3.38 -16.33 -1.81
N THR A 120 2.25 -16.14 -1.13
CA THR A 120 0.92 -16.09 -1.72
C THR A 120 0.14 -14.90 -1.19
N VAL A 121 -0.88 -14.46 -1.94
CA VAL A 121 -1.79 -13.39 -1.48
C VAL A 121 -2.50 -13.78 -0.18
N GLY A 122 -2.79 -15.05 0.05
CA GLY A 122 -3.42 -15.53 1.28
C GLY A 122 -2.55 -15.42 2.52
N ASP A 123 -1.24 -15.18 2.39
CA ASP A 123 -0.34 -14.97 3.53
C ASP A 123 -0.59 -13.61 4.20
N PHE A 124 -1.19 -12.65 3.49
CA PHE A 124 -1.55 -11.35 4.04
C PHE A 124 -3.02 -10.99 3.88
N LEU A 125 -3.76 -11.53 2.92
CA LEU A 125 -5.17 -11.19 2.69
C LEU A 125 -6.09 -12.08 3.53
N ASP A 126 -6.29 -11.72 4.79
CA ASP A 126 -7.07 -12.52 5.75
C ASP A 126 -8.60 -12.35 5.59
N ILE A 127 -9.15 -12.76 4.44
CA ILE A 127 -10.56 -12.61 4.07
C ILE A 127 -11.33 -13.94 3.93
N ARG A 128 -10.66 -15.09 4.13
CA ARG A 128 -11.30 -16.41 3.98
C ARG A 128 -12.51 -16.54 4.91
N GLY A 129 -13.69 -16.78 4.34
CA GLY A 129 -14.93 -16.91 5.10
C GLY A 129 -15.42 -15.62 5.74
N LYS A 130 -14.87 -14.46 5.35
CA LYS A 130 -15.23 -13.13 5.87
C LYS A 130 -15.84 -12.22 4.81
N VAL A 131 -15.81 -12.63 3.55
CA VAL A 131 -16.45 -11.90 2.45
C VAL A 131 -17.96 -12.15 2.48
N GLN A 132 -18.72 -11.07 2.54
CA GLN A 132 -20.17 -11.07 2.42
C GLN A 132 -20.61 -11.09 0.95
N ARG A 133 -19.97 -10.27 0.10
CA ARG A 133 -20.20 -10.23 -1.34
C ARG A 133 -19.03 -9.58 -2.08
N VAL A 134 -18.97 -9.80 -3.38
CA VAL A 134 -18.02 -9.15 -4.29
C VAL A 134 -18.79 -8.30 -5.28
N ILE A 135 -18.37 -7.06 -5.49
CA ILE A 135 -19.03 -6.11 -6.37
C ILE A 135 -18.09 -5.59 -7.44
N LEU A 136 -18.62 -5.33 -8.64
CA LEU A 136 -17.98 -4.55 -9.69
C LEU A 136 -18.25 -3.07 -9.47
N GLN A 137 -17.24 -2.24 -9.73
CA GLN A 137 -17.31 -0.80 -9.51
C GLN A 137 -16.80 -0.03 -10.73
N SER A 138 -17.39 1.14 -10.97
CA SER A 138 -16.99 2.07 -12.02
C SER A 138 -15.56 2.56 -11.81
N GLU A 139 -14.77 2.53 -12.88
CA GLU A 139 -13.43 3.14 -12.91
C GLU A 139 -13.48 4.66 -12.66
N GLN A 140 -14.59 5.33 -12.98
CA GLN A 140 -14.67 6.80 -12.93
C GLN A 140 -14.90 7.33 -11.51
N ASP A 141 -15.74 6.66 -10.74
CA ASP A 141 -16.28 7.19 -9.47
C ASP A 141 -16.51 6.11 -8.40
N LEU A 142 -16.10 4.86 -8.65
CA LEU A 142 -16.27 3.72 -7.75
C LEU A 142 -17.74 3.39 -7.44
N SER A 143 -18.69 3.92 -8.21
CA SER A 143 -20.10 3.57 -8.07
C SER A 143 -20.33 2.09 -8.37
N PHE A 144 -21.33 1.49 -7.73
CA PHE A 144 -21.72 0.10 -7.92
C PHE A 144 -22.19 -0.14 -9.36
N ILE A 145 -21.63 -1.16 -10.01
CA ILE A 145 -22.06 -1.63 -11.35
C ILE A 145 -22.87 -2.92 -11.24
N GLY A 146 -22.34 -3.90 -10.51
CA GLY A 146 -22.90 -5.24 -10.44
C GLY A 146 -22.36 -6.03 -9.25
N GLU A 147 -23.00 -7.15 -8.96
CA GLU A 147 -22.60 -8.06 -7.88
C GLU A 147 -22.25 -9.42 -8.49
N PHE A 148 -21.12 -9.98 -8.10
CA PHE A 148 -20.74 -11.32 -8.54
C PHE A 148 -21.76 -12.33 -8.03
N SER A 149 -22.06 -13.37 -8.81
CA SER A 149 -22.82 -14.49 -8.30
C SER A 149 -22.11 -15.15 -7.09
N ASP A 150 -22.88 -15.71 -6.15
CA ASP A 150 -22.30 -16.36 -4.95
C ASP A 150 -21.23 -17.41 -5.32
N GLU A 151 -21.47 -18.21 -6.37
CA GLU A 151 -20.52 -19.20 -6.85
C GLU A 151 -19.21 -18.56 -7.34
N HIS A 152 -19.30 -17.51 -8.15
CA HIS A 152 -18.14 -16.81 -8.67
C HIS A 152 -17.38 -16.06 -7.56
N ALA A 153 -18.10 -15.44 -6.62
CA ALA A 153 -17.51 -14.81 -5.45
C ALA A 153 -16.70 -15.83 -4.63
N GLU A 154 -17.30 -16.95 -4.23
CA GLU A 154 -16.62 -17.99 -3.46
C GLU A 154 -15.36 -18.53 -4.18
N ARG A 155 -15.49 -18.82 -5.48
CA ARG A 155 -14.37 -19.33 -6.29
C ARG A 155 -13.27 -18.28 -6.49
N LEU A 156 -13.63 -17.03 -6.71
CA LEU A 156 -12.69 -15.92 -6.82
C LEU A 156 -11.86 -15.79 -5.53
N ILE A 157 -12.50 -15.80 -4.36
CA ILE A 157 -11.78 -15.72 -3.08
C ILE A 157 -10.86 -16.93 -2.89
N ALA A 158 -11.32 -18.14 -3.20
CA ALA A 158 -10.50 -19.34 -3.08
C ALA A 158 -9.24 -19.28 -3.94
N GLU A 159 -9.38 -18.84 -5.19
CA GLU A 159 -8.27 -18.72 -6.15
C GLU A 159 -7.34 -17.55 -5.81
N LEU A 160 -7.88 -16.40 -5.41
CA LEU A 160 -7.08 -15.24 -5.00
C LEU A 160 -6.15 -15.61 -3.84
N LEU A 161 -6.64 -16.31 -2.83
CA LEU A 161 -5.86 -16.62 -1.63
C LEU A 161 -4.72 -17.62 -1.87
N ILE A 162 -4.75 -18.38 -2.97
CA ILE A 162 -3.64 -19.28 -3.35
C ILE A 162 -2.78 -18.72 -4.48
N MET A 163 -3.11 -17.52 -4.97
CA MET A 163 -2.38 -16.87 -6.06
C MET A 163 -0.95 -16.54 -5.58
N PRO A 164 0.10 -16.94 -6.35
CA PRO A 164 1.47 -16.57 -6.04
C PRO A 164 1.63 -15.05 -5.95
N TYR A 165 2.38 -14.61 -4.95
CA TYR A 165 2.70 -13.21 -4.75
C TYR A 165 4.01 -12.84 -5.46
N GLU A 166 3.92 -11.86 -6.35
CA GLU A 166 4.93 -11.38 -7.29
C GLU A 166 4.92 -9.82 -7.31
N PRO A 167 5.36 -9.15 -6.23
CA PRO A 167 5.24 -7.68 -6.05
C PRO A 167 5.95 -6.83 -7.09
N ASP A 168 6.96 -7.42 -7.74
CA ASP A 168 7.74 -6.79 -8.81
C ASP A 168 6.99 -6.75 -10.14
N LYS A 169 5.97 -7.62 -10.32
CA LYS A 169 5.11 -7.55 -11.51
C LYS A 169 4.02 -6.53 -11.25
N ARG A 170 3.89 -5.56 -12.15
CA ARG A 170 2.83 -4.55 -12.08
C ARG A 170 2.33 -4.27 -13.49
N ALA A 171 1.01 -4.24 -13.66
CA ALA A 171 0.39 -3.62 -14.82
C ALA A 171 0.15 -2.14 -14.50
N THR A 172 0.68 -1.24 -15.32
CA THR A 172 0.52 0.21 -15.16
C THR A 172 -0.35 0.85 -16.23
N GLU A 173 -0.77 0.05 -17.23
CA GLU A 173 -1.49 0.51 -18.42
C GLU A 173 -2.53 -0.53 -18.82
N GLY A 174 -3.50 -0.10 -19.63
CA GLY A 174 -4.62 -0.93 -20.10
C GLY A 174 -5.91 -0.71 -19.31
N GLU A 175 -6.94 -1.45 -19.73
CA GLU A 175 -8.25 -1.45 -19.09
C GLU A 175 -8.18 -1.91 -17.63
N ARG A 176 -8.96 -1.25 -16.75
CA ARG A 176 -8.98 -1.49 -15.31
C ARG A 176 -10.38 -1.90 -14.85
N VAL A 177 -10.44 -3.06 -14.20
CA VAL A 177 -11.66 -3.59 -13.60
C VAL A 177 -11.57 -3.41 -12.10
N PHE A 178 -12.37 -2.51 -11.54
CA PHE A 178 -12.41 -2.27 -10.10
C PHE A 178 -13.42 -3.22 -9.46
N PHE A 179 -12.99 -3.88 -8.39
CA PHE A 179 -13.87 -4.74 -7.62
C PHE A 179 -13.66 -4.57 -6.12
N GLY A 180 -14.76 -4.56 -5.39
CA GLY A 180 -14.80 -4.46 -3.94
C GLY A 180 -15.23 -5.79 -3.32
N MET A 181 -14.62 -6.15 -2.21
CA MET A 181 -15.01 -7.28 -1.37
C MET A 181 -15.53 -6.71 -0.07
N GLU A 182 -16.85 -6.69 0.08
CA GLU A 182 -17.50 -6.30 1.33
C GLU A 182 -17.37 -7.44 2.33
N LEU A 183 -16.89 -7.11 3.53
CA LEU A 183 -16.67 -8.05 4.60
C LEU A 183 -17.84 -8.04 5.58
N VAL A 184 -18.02 -9.13 6.30
CA VAL A 184 -19.13 -9.33 7.27
C VAL A 184 -19.16 -8.30 8.41
N ASP A 185 -18.07 -7.55 8.63
CA ASP A 185 -17.98 -6.49 9.63
C ASP A 185 -18.41 -5.10 9.11
N GLY A 186 -18.83 -5.03 7.84
CA GLY A 186 -19.25 -3.81 7.14
C GLY A 186 -18.11 -3.03 6.47
N THR A 187 -16.87 -3.52 6.52
CA THR A 187 -15.75 -2.91 5.79
C THR A 187 -15.68 -3.40 4.35
N MET A 188 -14.94 -2.70 3.50
CA MET A 188 -14.62 -3.13 2.15
C MET A 188 -13.10 -3.13 1.96
N THR A 189 -12.57 -4.18 1.33
CA THR A 189 -11.24 -4.12 0.68
C THR A 189 -11.46 -4.07 -0.83
N ARG A 190 -10.66 -3.27 -1.53
CA ARG A 190 -10.79 -3.05 -2.97
C ARG A 190 -9.51 -3.43 -3.67
N SER A 191 -9.66 -3.98 -4.86
CA SER A 191 -8.53 -4.21 -5.76
C SER A 191 -8.90 -3.88 -7.20
N VAL A 192 -7.91 -4.02 -8.06
CA VAL A 192 -8.01 -3.75 -9.49
C VAL A 192 -7.50 -4.96 -10.24
N TYR A 193 -8.22 -5.37 -11.27
CA TYR A 193 -7.85 -6.41 -12.20
C TYR A 193 -7.60 -5.79 -13.59
N TRP A 194 -6.53 -6.24 -14.27
CA TRP A 194 -6.21 -5.83 -15.64
C TRP A 194 -6.45 -7.01 -16.60
N PRO A 195 -7.55 -7.02 -17.37
CA PRO A 195 -7.90 -8.15 -18.23
C PRO A 195 -6.81 -8.53 -19.23
N GLU A 196 -6.12 -7.55 -19.80
CA GLU A 196 -5.09 -7.76 -20.83
C GLU A 196 -3.89 -8.58 -20.32
N THR A 197 -3.49 -8.35 -19.07
CA THR A 197 -2.31 -8.99 -18.46
C THR A 197 -2.68 -10.11 -17.51
N GLY A 198 -3.92 -10.12 -17.02
CA GLY A 198 -4.36 -10.94 -15.91
C GLY A 198 -3.85 -10.46 -14.55
N TYR A 199 -3.20 -9.30 -14.45
CA TYR A 199 -2.66 -8.82 -13.19
C TYR A 199 -3.76 -8.40 -12.23
N VAL A 200 -3.60 -8.69 -10.94
CA VAL A 200 -4.45 -8.23 -9.85
C VAL A 200 -3.62 -7.38 -8.90
N HIS A 201 -4.14 -6.23 -8.46
CA HIS A 201 -3.52 -5.31 -7.49
C HIS A 201 -3.48 -5.88 -6.04
N TYR A 202 -3.23 -7.18 -5.94
CA TYR A 202 -2.66 -7.84 -4.76
C TYR A 202 -1.27 -8.40 -5.08
N GLY A 203 -0.66 -7.98 -6.19
CA GLY A 203 0.71 -8.34 -6.54
C GLY A 203 0.81 -9.71 -7.21
N GLY A 204 -0.12 -10.11 -8.08
CA GLY A 204 -0.04 -11.44 -8.72
C GLY A 204 -0.76 -11.52 -10.05
N VAL A 205 -0.50 -12.60 -10.79
CA VAL A 205 -1.19 -12.89 -12.06
C VAL A 205 -2.29 -13.93 -11.83
N ALA A 206 -3.51 -13.56 -12.22
CA ALA A 206 -4.71 -14.36 -12.14
C ALA A 206 -4.55 -15.73 -12.81
N SER A 207 -5.08 -16.77 -12.15
CA SER A 207 -5.30 -18.08 -12.76
C SER A 207 -6.33 -17.98 -13.89
N GLN A 208 -6.40 -18.99 -14.77
CA GLN A 208 -7.43 -19.00 -15.81
C GLN A 208 -8.84 -18.94 -15.21
N THR A 209 -9.06 -19.56 -14.05
CA THR A 209 -10.35 -19.52 -13.36
C THR A 209 -10.74 -18.10 -12.95
N ILE A 210 -9.81 -17.31 -12.40
CA ILE A 210 -10.08 -15.90 -12.09
C ILE A 210 -10.44 -15.13 -13.36
N LYS A 211 -9.70 -15.34 -14.46
CA LYS A 211 -9.97 -14.66 -15.74
C LYS A 211 -11.36 -14.97 -16.28
N ASP A 212 -11.74 -16.25 -16.27
CA ASP A 212 -13.05 -16.71 -16.74
C ASP A 212 -14.19 -16.13 -15.89
N ILE A 213 -13.98 -16.01 -14.57
CA ILE A 213 -14.94 -15.37 -13.66
C ILE A 213 -15.13 -13.90 -14.02
N PHE A 214 -14.03 -13.13 -14.15
CA PHE A 214 -14.12 -11.72 -14.52
C PHE A 214 -14.75 -11.53 -15.91
N GLU A 215 -14.39 -12.35 -16.91
CA GLU A 215 -15.00 -12.27 -18.24
C GLU A 215 -16.52 -12.49 -18.20
N ALA A 216 -16.97 -13.49 -17.44
CA ALA A 216 -18.39 -13.78 -17.30
C ALA A 216 -19.16 -12.63 -16.64
N GLU A 217 -18.62 -12.10 -15.53
CA GLU A 217 -19.25 -11.06 -14.72
C GLU A 217 -19.22 -9.70 -15.43
N MET A 218 -18.11 -9.32 -16.05
CA MET A 218 -18.03 -8.09 -16.86
C MET A 218 -19.03 -8.10 -18.01
N LYS A 219 -19.18 -9.23 -18.68
CA LYS A 219 -20.12 -9.39 -19.79
C LYS A 219 -21.58 -9.32 -19.33
N GLU A 220 -21.89 -9.79 -18.13
CA GLU A 220 -23.25 -9.71 -17.58
C GLU A 220 -23.70 -8.26 -17.38
N TYR A 221 -22.77 -7.39 -16.99
CA TYR A 221 -23.07 -6.01 -16.61
C TYR A 221 -22.68 -4.95 -17.66
N ASP A 222 -22.26 -5.37 -18.85
CA ASP A 222 -21.75 -4.48 -19.91
C ASP A 222 -20.68 -3.50 -19.37
N TYR A 223 -19.74 -4.03 -18.56
CA TYR A 223 -18.65 -3.27 -17.92
C TYR A 223 -17.77 -2.56 -18.95
#